data_AF-A0A1Q8SR42-F1
#
_entry.id   AF-A0A1Q8SR42-F1
#
_cell.length_a   1.000
_cell.length_b   1.000
_cell.length_c   1.000
_cell.angle_alpha   90.00
_cell.angle_beta   90.00
_cell.angle_gamma   90.00
#
_symmetry.space_group_name_H-M   'P 1'
#
loop_
_entity.id
_entity.type
_entity.pdbx_description
1 polymer ?
#
loop_
_entity_poly.entity_id
_entity_poly.type
_entity_poly.pdbx_seq_one_letter_code
_entity_poly.pdbx_strand_id
1 'polypeptide(L)'
;MDLLPIARSSVSQNAMGRRHQSAVSPDHPEALRTRMQEFFFDVVIRPAGSSRKHWEALVPALPGLRVEAPSDMEVFERLQELIVPFLARQLANGESVPRQSRVGHYMGRYGLVFWQFLWVRLGPLRSGQSVIEPFFPDIDELLMHLDGDVVEE
;
A
#
# COMPACT_ATOMS: atom_id res chain seq x y z
N MET A 1 -21.39 66.77 47.89
CA MET A 1 -22.60 66.99 47.09
C MET A 1 -22.15 66.92 45.64
N ASP A 2 -22.58 66.01 44.78
CA ASP A 2 -23.59 64.97 44.85
C ASP A 2 -23.37 64.00 43.68
N LEU A 3 -23.68 62.73 43.95
CA LEU A 3 -24.35 61.74 43.07
C LEU A 3 -23.69 61.28 41.74
N LEU A 4 -23.35 59.97 41.75
CA LEU A 4 -23.34 59.07 40.59
C LEU A 4 -24.73 59.00 39.92
N PRO A 5 -24.78 58.46 38.70
CA PRO A 5 -25.77 57.42 38.41
C PRO A 5 -25.17 56.13 37.85
N ILE A 6 -25.93 55.06 38.08
CA ILE A 6 -25.69 53.63 37.85
C ILE A 6 -26.40 53.18 36.54
N ALA A 7 -25.96 52.01 36.02
CA ALA A 7 -26.67 51.03 35.15
C ALA A 7 -26.32 51.11 33.64
N ARG A 8 -26.23 50.02 32.86
CA ARG A 8 -26.30 48.55 33.06
C ARG A 8 -25.82 47.88 31.75
N SER A 9 -25.17 46.72 31.87
CA SER A 9 -25.29 45.50 31.03
C SER A 9 -25.05 45.53 29.51
N SER A 10 -24.04 44.79 29.03
CA SER A 10 -24.26 43.68 28.10
C SER A 10 -23.06 42.73 27.94
N VAL A 11 -23.44 41.47 27.82
CA VAL A 11 -22.68 40.22 27.65
C VAL A 11 -21.95 40.19 26.30
N SER A 12 -20.73 39.65 26.21
CA SER A 12 -20.44 38.45 25.38
C SER A 12 -18.97 38.02 25.34
N GLN A 13 -18.85 36.72 25.11
CA GLN A 13 -17.69 35.85 25.07
C GLN A 13 -16.68 36.20 23.97
N ASN A 14 -15.39 35.93 24.23
CA ASN A 14 -14.41 35.33 23.30
C ASN A 14 -13.13 35.07 24.13
N ALA A 15 -12.83 33.83 24.50
CA ALA A 15 -12.10 32.85 23.70
C ALA A 15 -10.59 33.15 23.59
N MET A 16 -9.81 32.07 23.74
CA MET A 16 -8.39 31.92 23.39
C MET A 16 -7.31 32.31 24.42
N GLY A 17 -6.76 31.27 25.06
CA GLY A 17 -5.52 31.31 25.84
C GLY A 17 -4.91 29.90 25.93
N ARG A 18 -4.31 29.48 24.81
CA ARG A 18 -3.48 28.29 24.56
C ARG A 18 -3.11 27.45 25.79
N ARG A 19 -3.73 26.27 25.93
CA ARG A 19 -3.09 25.15 26.62
C ARG A 19 -2.04 24.57 25.69
N HIS A 20 -0.79 24.60 26.14
CA HIS A 20 0.31 23.83 25.58
C HIS A 20 -0.12 22.37 25.48
N GLN A 21 -0.44 21.90 24.27
CA GLN A 21 -0.47 20.48 23.98
C GLN A 21 0.99 20.05 23.83
N SER A 22 1.42 19.19 24.74
CA SER A 22 2.68 18.48 24.67
C SER A 22 2.84 17.86 23.29
N ALA A 23 3.95 18.20 22.64
CA ALA A 23 4.42 17.52 21.45
C ALA A 23 4.50 16.01 21.76
N VAL A 24 3.66 15.23 21.09
CA VAL A 24 3.79 13.77 21.07
C VAL A 24 4.98 13.45 20.17
N SER A 25 6.04 12.92 20.76
CA SER A 25 7.26 12.46 20.09
C SER A 25 6.93 11.33 19.10
N PRO A 26 7.51 11.27 17.88
CA PRO A 26 7.12 10.27 16.87
C PRO A 26 7.62 8.84 17.13
N ASP A 27 8.47 8.63 18.13
CA ASP A 27 9.18 7.36 18.33
C ASP A 27 8.50 6.44 19.37
N HIS A 28 7.31 5.93 19.05
CA HIS A 28 6.70 4.82 19.78
C HIS A 28 6.59 3.57 18.88
N PRO A 29 7.26 2.44 19.22
CA PRO A 29 7.20 1.19 18.45
C PRO A 29 5.79 0.56 18.43
N GLU A 30 4.85 1.05 19.22
CA GLU A 30 3.45 0.64 19.21
C GLU A 30 2.63 1.28 18.07
N ALA A 31 2.96 2.49 17.61
CA ALA A 31 2.28 3.16 16.50
C ALA A 31 2.57 2.51 15.14
N LEU A 32 3.65 1.72 15.06
CA LEU A 32 3.99 0.89 13.90
C LEU A 32 3.15 -0.40 13.82
N ARG A 33 2.51 -0.83 14.91
CA ARG A 33 1.72 -2.08 14.94
C ARG A 33 0.30 -1.94 14.39
N THR A 34 -0.18 -0.72 14.21
CA THR A 34 -1.54 -0.41 13.73
C THR A 34 -1.59 0.10 12.30
N ARG A 35 -0.44 0.36 11.66
CA ARG A 35 -0.42 0.79 10.26
C ARG A 35 -0.50 -0.40 9.33
N MET A 36 -1.44 -0.32 8.40
CA MET A 36 -1.52 -1.19 7.24
C MET A 36 -0.21 -1.04 6.45
N GLN A 37 0.44 -2.15 6.15
CA GLN A 37 1.68 -2.14 5.38
C GLN A 37 1.36 -2.31 3.90
N GLU A 38 2.01 -1.51 3.06
CA GLU A 38 1.76 -1.49 1.63
C GLU A 38 3.00 -1.98 0.88
N PHE A 39 2.77 -2.80 -0.15
CA PHE A 39 3.79 -3.40 -0.98
C PHE A 39 3.42 -3.22 -2.44
N PHE A 40 4.39 -2.83 -3.25
CA PHE A 40 4.22 -2.65 -4.69
C PHE A 40 5.12 -3.63 -5.43
N PHE A 41 4.58 -4.26 -6.45
CA PHE A 41 5.25 -5.31 -7.19
C PHE A 41 5.09 -5.13 -8.69
N ASP A 42 6.16 -5.46 -9.39
CA ASP A 42 6.15 -5.62 -10.84
C ASP A 42 5.51 -6.96 -11.21
N VAL A 43 4.58 -6.93 -12.17
CA VAL A 43 3.98 -8.13 -12.75
C VAL A 43 4.40 -8.23 -14.21
N VAL A 44 5.01 -9.35 -14.56
CA VAL A 44 5.48 -9.63 -15.92
C VAL A 44 4.55 -10.65 -16.56
N ILE A 45 3.95 -10.31 -17.70
CA ILE A 45 3.16 -11.21 -18.53
C ILE A 45 3.86 -11.37 -19.89
N ARG A 46 4.15 -12.61 -20.29
CA ARG A 46 4.86 -12.90 -21.54
C ARG A 46 4.58 -14.30 -22.08
N PRO A 47 4.90 -14.61 -23.35
CA PRO A 47 4.82 -15.98 -23.86
C PRO A 47 5.71 -16.94 -23.07
N ALA A 48 5.19 -18.11 -22.73
CA ALA A 48 5.90 -19.14 -21.99
C ALA A 48 6.79 -19.98 -22.94
N GLY A 49 8.09 -19.96 -22.71
CA GLY A 49 9.06 -20.73 -23.50
C GLY A 49 9.10 -20.34 -24.99
N SER A 50 9.54 -21.26 -25.85
CA SER A 50 9.68 -21.04 -27.30
C SER A 50 8.38 -21.23 -28.08
N SER A 51 7.30 -21.69 -27.45
CA SER A 51 5.98 -21.86 -28.06
C SER A 51 5.09 -20.66 -27.74
N ARG A 52 4.72 -19.87 -28.75
CA ARG A 52 3.80 -18.71 -28.60
C ARG A 52 2.34 -19.10 -28.29
N LYS A 53 2.08 -20.34 -27.86
CA LYS A 53 0.74 -20.86 -27.59
C LYS A 53 0.33 -20.78 -26.13
N HIS A 54 1.27 -20.46 -25.25
CA HIS A 54 1.02 -20.29 -23.83
C HIS A 54 1.69 -19.00 -23.37
N TRP A 55 1.11 -18.44 -22.32
CA TRP A 55 1.56 -17.26 -21.63
C TRP A 55 1.93 -17.64 -20.21
N GLU A 56 2.80 -16.83 -19.62
CA GLU A 56 3.13 -16.88 -18.21
C GLU A 56 2.96 -15.49 -17.58
N ALA A 57 2.43 -15.47 -16.36
CA ALA A 57 2.45 -14.32 -15.47
C ALA A 57 3.33 -14.64 -14.26
N LEU A 58 4.19 -13.72 -13.86
CA LEU A 58 5.05 -13.89 -12.69
C LEU A 58 5.31 -12.55 -11.99
N VAL A 59 5.59 -12.64 -10.69
CA VAL A 59 6.00 -11.50 -9.87
C VAL A 59 7.46 -11.70 -9.45
N PRO A 60 8.45 -11.00 -10.06
CA PRO A 60 9.87 -11.29 -9.84
C PRO A 60 10.31 -11.16 -8.38
N ALA A 61 9.70 -10.22 -7.65
CA ALA A 61 9.94 -10.00 -6.23
C ALA A 61 9.30 -11.06 -5.33
N LEU A 62 8.39 -11.90 -5.84
CA LEU A 62 7.77 -13.02 -5.12
C LEU A 62 8.14 -14.34 -5.82
N PRO A 63 9.37 -14.85 -5.63
CA PRO A 63 9.81 -16.09 -6.27
C PRO A 63 8.85 -17.24 -5.96
N GLY A 64 8.45 -17.97 -7.00
CA GLY A 64 7.47 -19.06 -6.89
C GLY A 64 6.02 -18.64 -7.17
N LEU A 65 5.71 -17.34 -7.18
CA LEU A 65 4.44 -16.85 -7.69
C LEU A 65 4.51 -16.72 -9.23
N ARG A 66 4.12 -17.81 -9.90
CA ARG A 66 4.10 -17.92 -11.36
C ARG A 66 2.90 -18.74 -11.80
N VAL A 67 2.28 -18.34 -12.89
CA VAL A 67 1.14 -19.02 -13.52
C VAL A 67 1.37 -19.15 -15.01
N GLU A 68 0.92 -20.25 -15.60
CA GLU A 68 0.89 -20.45 -17.06
C GLU A 68 -0.55 -20.74 -17.52
N ALA A 69 -0.91 -20.21 -18.70
CA ALA A 69 -2.22 -20.39 -19.31
C ALA A 69 -2.18 -20.14 -20.83
N PRO A 70 -3.18 -20.60 -21.60
CA PRO A 70 -3.25 -20.36 -23.05
C PRO A 70 -3.26 -18.89 -23.52
N SER A 71 -3.70 -17.95 -22.69
CA SER A 71 -3.75 -16.51 -23.02
C SER A 71 -3.16 -15.62 -21.93
N ASP A 72 -2.80 -14.39 -22.31
CA ASP A 72 -2.36 -13.31 -21.42
C ASP A 72 -3.44 -12.94 -20.39
N MET A 73 -4.70 -12.86 -20.83
CA MET A 73 -5.84 -12.59 -19.95
C MET A 73 -6.02 -13.71 -18.91
N GLU A 74 -5.95 -14.97 -19.33
CA GLU A 74 -6.15 -16.11 -18.43
C GLU A 74 -5.00 -16.25 -17.41
N VAL A 75 -3.75 -15.95 -17.78
CA VAL A 75 -2.67 -15.91 -16.78
C VAL A 75 -2.82 -14.77 -15.79
N PHE A 76 -3.35 -13.62 -16.23
CA PHE A 76 -3.58 -12.50 -15.34
C PHE A 76 -4.69 -12.81 -14.34
N GLU A 77 -5.84 -13.32 -14.78
CA GLU A 77 -6.95 -13.73 -13.91
C GLU A 77 -6.50 -14.76 -12.88
N ARG A 78 -5.81 -15.82 -13.31
CA ARG A 78 -5.29 -16.83 -12.39
C ARG A 78 -4.23 -16.31 -11.43
N LEU A 79 -3.44 -15.30 -11.81
CA LEU A 79 -2.51 -14.66 -10.89
C LEU A 79 -3.25 -13.91 -9.77
N GLN A 80 -4.36 -13.23 -10.10
CA GLN A 80 -5.20 -12.55 -9.12
C GLN A 80 -5.83 -13.53 -8.12
N GLU A 81 -6.20 -14.73 -8.57
CA GLU A 81 -6.70 -15.79 -7.69
C GLU A 81 -5.60 -16.36 -6.78
N LEU A 82 -4.35 -16.43 -7.28
CA LEU A 82 -3.25 -17.09 -6.58
C LEU A 82 -2.52 -16.21 -5.57
N ILE A 83 -2.52 -14.87 -5.73
CA ILE A 83 -1.74 -13.97 -4.88
C ILE A 83 -2.11 -14.07 -3.39
N VAL A 84 -3.40 -14.10 -3.06
CA VAL A 84 -3.88 -14.18 -1.68
C VAL A 84 -3.45 -15.49 -0.99
N PRO A 85 -3.76 -16.69 -1.54
CA PRO A 85 -3.34 -17.94 -0.90
C PRO A 85 -1.81 -18.12 -0.88
N PHE A 86 -1.08 -17.54 -1.85
CA PHE A 86 0.37 -17.54 -1.85
C PHE A 86 0.93 -16.75 -0.67
N LEU A 87 0.52 -15.49 -0.51
CA LEU A 87 0.98 -14.62 0.58
C LEU A 87 0.53 -15.12 1.96
N ALA A 88 -0.68 -15.68 2.05
CA ALA A 88 -1.18 -16.28 3.28
C ALA A 88 -0.29 -17.44 3.75
N ARG A 89 0.15 -18.29 2.82
CA ARG A 89 1.08 -19.39 3.11
C ARG A 89 2.45 -18.88 3.54
N GLN A 90 2.98 -17.89 2.83
CA GLN A 90 4.26 -17.26 3.16
C GLN A 90 4.25 -16.71 4.60
N LEU A 91 3.24 -15.93 4.94
CA LEU A 91 3.06 -15.39 6.29
C LEU A 91 2.87 -16.49 7.35
N ALA A 92 2.10 -17.54 7.04
CA ALA A 92 1.90 -18.67 7.95
C ALA A 92 3.21 -19.45 8.24
N ASN A 93 4.14 -19.46 7.30
CA ASN A 93 5.48 -20.02 7.49
C ASN A 93 6.43 -19.10 8.28
N GLY A 94 5.98 -17.91 8.67
CA GLY A 94 6.81 -16.90 9.32
C GLY A 94 7.75 -16.14 8.37
N GLU A 95 7.56 -16.28 7.06
CA GLU A 95 8.31 -15.52 6.07
C GLU A 95 7.74 -14.10 5.93
N SER A 96 8.61 -13.13 5.72
CA SER A 96 8.21 -11.75 5.45
C SER A 96 7.84 -11.55 3.99
N VAL A 97 6.88 -10.66 3.71
CA VAL A 97 6.62 -10.19 2.34
C VAL A 97 7.79 -9.30 1.89
N PRO A 98 8.48 -9.65 0.79
CA PRO A 98 9.63 -8.88 0.32
C PRO A 98 9.19 -7.49 -0.15
N ARG A 99 10.02 -6.48 0.13
CA ARG A 99 9.83 -5.13 -0.39
C ARG A 99 10.54 -4.96 -1.72
N GLN A 100 9.84 -4.42 -2.70
CA GLN A 100 10.45 -3.92 -3.92
C GLN A 100 10.87 -2.47 -3.71
N SER A 101 12.13 -2.14 -3.98
CA SER A 101 12.67 -0.80 -3.69
C SER A 101 12.14 0.31 -4.61
N ARG A 102 11.70 -0.05 -5.82
CA ARG A 102 11.10 0.86 -6.80
C ARG A 102 10.18 0.08 -7.73
N VAL A 103 9.14 0.72 -8.22
CA VAL A 103 8.32 0.17 -9.30
C VAL A 103 9.07 0.19 -10.63
N GLY A 104 8.83 -0.79 -11.49
CA GLY A 104 9.53 -0.94 -12.78
C GLY A 104 10.97 -1.43 -12.63
N HIS A 105 11.37 -1.88 -11.45
CA HIS A 105 12.74 -2.35 -11.17
C HIS A 105 13.19 -3.43 -12.16
N TYR A 106 12.27 -4.28 -12.59
CA TYR A 106 12.58 -5.44 -13.42
C TYR A 106 12.35 -5.22 -14.94
N MET A 107 11.86 -4.05 -15.38
CA MET A 107 11.49 -3.82 -16.79
C MET A 107 12.64 -4.07 -17.77
N GLY A 108 13.86 -3.64 -17.43
CA GLY A 108 15.04 -3.82 -18.29
C GLY A 108 15.56 -5.26 -18.37
N ARG A 109 15.13 -6.17 -17.46
CA ARG A 109 15.65 -7.55 -17.38
C ARG A 109 14.81 -8.55 -18.15
N TYR A 110 13.49 -8.35 -18.23
CA TYR A 110 12.58 -9.37 -18.75
C TYR A 110 12.20 -9.18 -20.23
N GLY A 111 12.35 -7.97 -20.79
CA GLY A 111 11.89 -7.64 -22.14
C GLY A 111 10.35 -7.69 -22.21
N LEU A 112 9.72 -6.58 -22.57
CA LEU A 112 8.26 -6.42 -22.46
C LEU A 112 7.48 -7.38 -23.35
N VAL A 113 6.35 -7.90 -22.83
CA VAL A 113 5.18 -8.25 -23.68
C VAL A 113 3.88 -7.69 -23.09
N PHE A 114 3.59 -7.82 -21.79
CA PHE A 114 2.61 -6.98 -21.06
C PHE A 114 3.09 -6.76 -19.62
N TRP A 115 2.97 -5.53 -19.11
CA TRP A 115 3.48 -5.14 -17.81
C TRP A 115 2.37 -4.56 -16.95
N GLN A 116 2.20 -5.09 -15.74
CA GLN A 116 1.19 -4.64 -14.78
C GLN A 116 1.84 -4.37 -13.42
N PHE A 117 1.12 -3.65 -12.57
CA PHE A 117 1.53 -3.38 -11.19
C PHE A 117 0.58 -4.07 -10.22
N LEU A 118 1.12 -4.57 -9.12
CA LEU A 118 0.38 -5.18 -8.04
C LEU A 118 0.67 -4.42 -6.76
N TRP A 119 -0.37 -3.86 -6.16
CA TRP A 119 -0.36 -3.26 -4.84
C TRP A 119 -0.99 -4.23 -3.84
N VAL A 120 -0.27 -4.57 -2.78
CA VAL A 120 -0.78 -5.39 -1.68
C VAL A 120 -0.81 -4.58 -0.40
N ARG A 121 -1.98 -4.56 0.24
CA ARG A 121 -2.19 -4.00 1.57
C ARG A 121 -2.28 -5.14 2.59
N LEU A 122 -1.46 -5.07 3.62
CA LEU A 122 -1.45 -5.97 4.76
C LEU A 122 -2.00 -5.25 5.99
N GLY A 123 -3.19 -5.63 6.44
CA GLY A 123 -3.82 -5.03 7.62
C GLY A 123 -3.17 -5.44 8.95
N PRO A 124 -3.41 -4.68 10.04
CA PRO A 124 -2.89 -5.04 11.36
C PRO A 124 -3.49 -6.37 11.83
N LEU A 125 -2.60 -7.28 12.20
CA LEU A 125 -2.91 -8.55 12.84
C LEU A 125 -3.67 -8.29 14.15
N ARG A 126 -5.01 -8.36 14.12
CA ARG A 126 -5.68 -8.93 15.31
C ARG A 126 -5.14 -10.36 15.47
N SER A 127 -4.99 -10.80 16.71
CA SER A 127 -4.49 -12.16 17.00
C SER A 127 -5.18 -13.21 16.12
N GLY A 128 -4.46 -13.70 15.11
CA GLY A 128 -4.91 -14.79 14.22
C GLY A 128 -5.40 -14.41 12.82
N GLN A 129 -5.46 -13.14 12.40
CA GLN A 129 -5.86 -12.79 11.02
C GLN A 129 -4.96 -11.70 10.41
N SER A 130 -4.15 -12.10 9.42
CA SER A 130 -3.55 -11.18 8.44
C SER A 130 -4.59 -10.92 7.34
N VAL A 131 -5.01 -9.66 7.19
CA VAL A 131 -5.80 -9.25 6.03
C VAL A 131 -4.83 -9.01 4.88
N ILE A 132 -5.01 -9.72 3.76
CA ILE A 132 -4.25 -9.55 2.52
C ILE A 132 -5.22 -9.01 1.47
N GLU A 133 -4.98 -7.77 1.03
CA GLU A 133 -5.80 -7.08 0.03
C GLU A 133 -4.93 -6.78 -1.20
N PRO A 134 -5.06 -7.54 -2.31
CA PRO A 134 -4.41 -7.21 -3.58
C PRO A 134 -5.25 -6.23 -4.39
N PHE A 135 -4.57 -5.30 -5.06
CA PHE A 135 -5.12 -4.32 -5.98
C PHE A 135 -4.18 -4.19 -7.19
N PHE A 136 -4.74 -3.99 -8.39
CA PHE A 136 -3.97 -3.84 -9.62
C PHE A 136 -4.21 -2.42 -10.15
N PRO A 137 -3.41 -1.42 -9.72
CA PRO A 137 -3.61 -0.02 -10.10
C PRO A 137 -3.31 0.23 -11.57
N ASP A 138 -3.99 1.22 -12.14
CA ASP A 138 -3.52 1.88 -13.35
C ASP A 138 -2.22 2.66 -13.08
N ILE A 139 -1.45 2.95 -14.13
CA ILE A 139 -0.15 3.64 -13.99
C ILE A 139 -0.32 5.01 -13.33
N ASP A 140 -1.35 5.77 -13.71
CA ASP A 140 -1.60 7.11 -13.17
C ASP A 140 -1.95 7.06 -11.67
N GLU A 141 -2.77 6.09 -11.25
CA GLU A 141 -3.10 5.88 -9.83
C GLU A 141 -1.87 5.51 -9.01
N LEU A 142 -1.00 4.66 -9.58
CA LEU A 142 0.24 4.28 -8.95
C LEU A 142 1.19 5.47 -8.79
N LEU A 143 1.35 6.29 -9.83
CA LEU A 143 2.23 7.47 -9.79
C LEU A 143 1.75 8.50 -8.77
N MET A 144 0.44 8.76 -8.71
CA MET A 144 -0.15 9.63 -7.68
C MET A 144 0.14 9.15 -6.26
N HIS A 145 0.14 7.83 -6.03
CA HIS A 145 0.43 7.27 -4.70
C HIS A 145 1.92 7.34 -4.34
N LEU A 146 2.81 7.11 -5.31
CA LEU A 146 4.25 7.17 -5.10
C LEU A 146 4.79 8.60 -4.92
N ASP A 147 4.20 9.58 -5.61
CA ASP A 147 4.59 10.99 -5.49
C ASP A 147 4.14 11.62 -4.15
N GLY A 148 3.14 11.04 -3.50
CA GLY A 148 2.65 11.48 -2.18
C GLY A 148 3.62 11.24 -1.01
N ASP A 149 4.70 10.48 -1.21
CA ASP A 149 5.71 10.14 -0.21
C ASP A 149 7.01 10.97 -0.35
N VAL A 150 7.03 11.98 -1.25
CA VAL A 150 8.12 12.98 -1.29
C VAL A 150 7.94 13.93 -0.11
N VAL A 151 8.47 13.53 1.05
CA VAL A 151 8.84 14.50 2.09
C VAL A 151 9.97 15.33 1.48
N GLU A 152 9.65 16.54 1.05
CA GLU A 152 10.63 17.58 0.78
C GLU A 152 11.52 17.71 2.02
N GLU A 153 12.81 17.36 1.89
CA GLU A 153 13.83 17.63 2.89
C GLU A 153 14.35 19.06 2.76
#